data_AF-A0A2N5PHM1-F1
#
_entry.id   AF-A0A2N5PHM1-F1
#
_cell.length_a   1.000
_cell.length_b   1.000
_cell.length_c   1.000
_cell.angle_alpha   90.00
_cell.angle_beta   90.00
_cell.angle_gamma   90.00
#
_symmetry.space_group_name_H-M   'P 1'
#
loop_
_entity.id
_entity.type
_entity.pdbx_description
1 polymer ?
#
loop_
_entity_poly.entity_id
_entity_poly.type
_entity_poly.pdbx_seq_one_letter_code
_entity_poly.pdbx_strand_id
1 'polypeptide(L)'
;MYPVSEAFLSAVQENTRRYYWTGRITTKAGVVHEFSEKDIVKGSGYISSQCCGNTEMELGTVYAAEMGITLLSEIDRYTLEDALVELFYHLLVGEAYETVPMGIYEISEANRTIRCLEIKAYDYMLRFEKDFNITETIGNAYEIIMFCCKACSVEFAHTQTEIEAMPNGSEVLSIYAKNDIETYRDVLSYIGQVLGGFFCINREGKLELRKYGNEPVMNISNKQRFSSSFSDFITRYTAVSSTNMKTQTAEYYALETDDGLTMNLGVNPFLQFGVDETRKELCEQILADISIIKYVPFDSETIGNPALDLGDVLRFSGGHADEEQITCITFSQCRIGGKHSLRCVGKNPRLAHAKSKNDKNISGLLNQVDAGKIGIHTFSNASAYTLADTDTKIISIEFATTEENHAQFFGQVIVDAVALQIEHTANAKGTITIPMTETDAETGEVIENPLSVEVELPVTWSEDGKVLCYVTFELNDSVITVHCPVETWHSGKHILSLYYPIESVVPNITNIFNVYLRMENGTGTVGIGDCIASISGQAMAAAPAWDGKIEIEEKATRFVIGGGMNVRNISDVIQMETMELVQRAYTDHVAGRTAISAFCRPVMVE
;
A
#
# COMPACT_ATOMS: atom_id res chain seq x y z
N MET A 1 12.63 -13.91 29.69
CA MET A 1 14.04 -13.82 30.14
C MET A 1 14.84 -14.93 29.47
N TYR A 2 16.07 -14.66 29.02
CA TYR A 2 16.92 -15.69 28.43
C TYR A 2 17.26 -16.79 29.47
N PRO A 3 17.15 -18.08 29.12
CA PRO A 3 17.40 -19.16 30.06
C PRO A 3 18.88 -19.20 30.47
N VAL A 4 19.13 -19.02 31.77
CA VAL A 4 20.47 -19.04 32.39
C VAL A 4 20.42 -19.88 33.66
N SER A 5 21.58 -20.32 34.16
CA SER A 5 21.63 -21.12 35.39
C SER A 5 21.18 -20.32 36.63
N GLU A 6 20.64 -21.00 37.65
CA GLU A 6 20.34 -20.36 38.94
C GLU A 6 21.60 -19.74 39.58
N ALA A 7 22.75 -20.36 39.33
CA ALA A 7 24.04 -19.86 39.79
C ALA A 7 24.43 -18.56 39.06
N PHE A 8 24.11 -18.42 37.77
CA PHE A 8 24.23 -17.16 37.05
C PHE A 8 23.34 -16.07 37.66
N LEU A 9 22.06 -16.37 37.90
CA LEU A 9 21.13 -15.41 38.51
C LEU A 9 21.61 -14.94 39.89
N SER A 10 22.22 -15.84 40.66
CA SER A 10 22.84 -15.52 41.96
C SER A 10 24.09 -14.66 41.81
N ALA A 11 25.01 -15.04 40.91
CA ALA A 11 26.26 -14.31 40.67
C ALA A 11 26.04 -12.91 40.09
N VAL A 12 25.03 -12.74 39.23
CA VAL A 12 24.61 -11.42 38.75
C VAL A 12 24.10 -10.55 39.90
N GLN A 13 23.58 -11.09 41.00
CA GLN A 13 23.14 -10.24 42.10
C GLN A 13 24.27 -9.72 42.98
N GLU A 14 25.49 -10.25 42.85
CA GLU A 14 26.64 -9.85 43.65
C GLU A 14 27.17 -8.45 43.29
N ASN A 15 27.74 -7.76 44.29
CA ASN A 15 28.32 -6.42 44.13
C ASN A 15 29.59 -6.42 43.26
N THR A 16 30.34 -7.52 43.24
CA THR A 16 31.58 -7.67 42.48
C THR A 16 31.45 -8.82 41.51
N ARG A 17 31.28 -8.49 40.22
CA ARG A 17 31.17 -9.47 39.14
C ARG A 17 32.47 -9.52 38.36
N ARG A 18 32.92 -10.71 38.00
CA ARG A 18 33.98 -10.88 37.00
C ARG A 18 33.34 -11.33 35.71
N TYR A 19 33.41 -10.49 34.71
CA TYR A 19 32.87 -10.77 33.39
C TYR A 19 33.77 -10.17 32.32
N TYR A 20 33.64 -10.68 31.10
CA TYR A 20 34.28 -10.11 29.91
C TYR A 20 33.36 -10.28 28.70
N TRP A 21 33.67 -9.55 27.64
CA TRP A 21 32.94 -9.58 26.38
C TRP A 21 33.82 -10.12 25.26
N THR A 22 33.22 -10.89 24.38
CA THR A 22 33.83 -11.28 23.10
C THR A 22 32.83 -11.06 21.99
N GLY A 23 33.32 -11.08 20.76
CA GLY A 23 32.44 -11.12 19.61
C GLY A 23 33.13 -11.66 18.37
N ARG A 24 32.31 -11.87 17.35
CA ARG A 24 32.72 -12.48 16.10
C ARG A 24 32.07 -11.73 14.96
N ILE A 25 32.88 -11.35 13.96
CA ILE A 25 32.43 -10.78 12.71
C ILE A 25 32.59 -11.82 11.61
N THR A 26 31.48 -12.22 10.98
CA THR A 26 31.49 -13.13 9.84
C THR A 26 31.18 -12.33 8.58
N THR A 27 32.18 -12.18 7.71
CA THR A 27 32.03 -11.48 6.42
C THR A 27 31.14 -12.28 5.47
N LYS A 28 30.63 -11.63 4.42
CA LYS A 28 29.84 -12.28 3.35
C LYS A 28 30.58 -13.41 2.64
N ALA A 29 31.92 -13.35 2.60
CA ALA A 29 32.78 -14.40 2.05
C ALA A 29 32.99 -15.59 3.00
N GLY A 30 32.41 -15.56 4.20
CA GLY A 30 32.57 -16.59 5.24
C GLY A 30 33.86 -16.47 6.05
N VAL A 31 34.64 -15.39 5.89
CA VAL A 31 35.82 -15.13 6.72
C VAL A 31 35.36 -14.65 8.10
N VAL A 32 35.90 -15.28 9.13
CA VAL A 32 35.58 -15.02 10.53
C VAL A 32 36.69 -14.21 11.19
N HIS A 33 36.32 -13.09 11.80
CA HIS A 33 37.20 -12.26 12.62
C HIS A 33 36.68 -12.24 14.06
N GLU A 34 37.41 -12.88 14.96
CA GLU A 34 37.10 -12.84 16.40
C GLU A 34 37.76 -11.63 17.06
N PHE A 35 37.07 -11.04 18.03
CA PHE A 35 37.61 -9.96 18.85
C PHE A 35 37.31 -10.19 20.33
N SER A 36 38.24 -9.73 21.15
CA SER A 36 38.20 -9.82 22.61
C SER A 36 37.97 -8.45 23.23
N GLU A 37 37.76 -8.40 24.55
CA GLU A 37 37.63 -7.15 25.30
C GLU A 37 38.79 -6.16 25.07
N LYS A 38 40.01 -6.64 24.77
CA LYS A 38 41.19 -5.79 24.51
C LYS A 38 41.08 -5.01 23.21
N ASP A 39 40.31 -5.54 22.27
CA ASP A 39 40.12 -4.96 20.94
C ASP A 39 38.97 -3.95 20.94
N ILE A 40 38.15 -3.91 22.00
CA ILE A 40 37.01 -3.00 22.13
C ILE A 40 37.48 -1.68 22.75
N VAL A 41 37.21 -0.55 22.07
CA VAL A 41 37.47 0.78 22.63
C VAL A 41 36.54 0.99 23.83
N LYS A 42 37.13 1.27 25.00
CA LYS A 42 36.40 1.41 26.26
C LYS A 42 35.26 2.41 26.17
N GLY A 43 34.04 1.97 26.51
CA GLY A 43 32.84 2.80 26.55
C GLY A 43 32.17 3.07 25.19
N SER A 44 32.68 2.49 24.10
CA SER A 44 32.08 2.63 22.77
C SER A 44 30.93 1.67 22.49
N GLY A 45 30.95 0.49 23.12
CA GLY A 45 30.03 -0.60 22.82
C GLY A 45 28.68 -0.46 23.52
N TYR A 46 27.59 -0.67 22.78
CA TYR A 46 26.24 -0.78 23.32
C TYR A 46 25.33 -1.66 22.45
N ILE A 47 24.31 -2.21 23.09
CA ILE A 47 23.16 -2.86 22.46
C ILE A 47 21.92 -2.13 22.96
N SER A 48 21.06 -1.70 22.04
CA SER A 48 19.84 -0.97 22.33
C SER A 48 18.65 -1.67 21.67
N SER A 49 17.59 -1.87 22.42
CA SER A 49 16.37 -2.53 21.97
C SER A 49 15.16 -1.84 22.59
N GLN A 50 14.07 -1.75 21.84
CA GLN A 50 12.83 -1.13 22.30
C GLN A 50 11.62 -1.83 21.68
N CYS A 51 10.48 -1.81 22.36
CA CYS A 51 9.20 -2.30 21.83
C CYS A 51 8.09 -1.25 21.91
N CYS A 52 8.35 -0.06 22.44
CA CYS A 52 7.38 1.03 22.46
C CYS A 52 8.08 2.34 22.13
N GLY A 53 7.32 3.30 21.61
CA GLY A 53 7.72 4.70 21.63
C GLY A 53 7.96 5.22 23.06
N ASN A 54 8.47 6.45 23.18
CA ASN A 54 8.92 7.00 24.47
C ASN A 54 7.80 7.38 25.46
N THR A 55 6.52 7.31 25.06
CA THR A 55 5.44 7.95 25.83
C THR A 55 4.31 7.01 26.26
N GLU A 56 4.03 5.96 25.50
CA GLU A 56 2.90 5.07 25.76
C GLU A 56 3.24 3.64 25.34
N MET A 57 2.56 2.67 25.95
CA MET A 57 2.63 1.30 25.50
C MET A 57 1.86 1.13 24.19
N GLU A 58 2.43 0.33 23.30
CA GLU A 58 1.92 0.13 21.94
C GLU A 58 1.76 -1.37 21.68
N LEU A 59 0.87 -1.73 20.76
CA LEU A 59 0.72 -3.09 20.27
C LEU A 59 1.17 -3.17 18.81
N GLY A 60 1.69 -4.34 18.43
CA GLY A 60 2.16 -4.61 17.08
C GLY A 60 3.36 -3.76 16.69
N THR A 61 4.21 -3.39 17.64
CA THR A 61 5.46 -2.71 17.32
C THR A 61 6.48 -3.69 16.75
N VAL A 62 7.30 -3.19 15.84
CA VAL A 62 8.25 -3.98 15.06
C VAL A 62 9.58 -3.21 14.95
N TYR A 63 10.17 -2.89 16.09
CA TYR A 63 11.42 -2.12 16.15
C TYR A 63 12.64 -3.02 15.93
N ALA A 64 13.63 -2.51 15.19
CA ALA A 64 14.93 -3.14 15.07
C ALA A 64 15.79 -2.86 16.31
N ALA A 65 16.47 -3.87 16.83
CA ALA A 65 17.54 -3.67 17.81
C ALA A 65 18.80 -3.14 17.11
N GLU A 66 19.48 -2.20 17.77
CA GLU A 66 20.71 -1.57 17.30
C GLU A 66 21.89 -2.01 18.16
N MET A 67 23.01 -2.30 17.52
CA MET A 67 24.30 -2.53 18.15
C MET A 67 25.33 -1.56 17.58
N GLY A 68 26.03 -0.87 18.48
CA GLY A 68 27.15 0.00 18.13
C GLY A 68 28.41 -0.47 18.86
N ILE A 69 29.54 -0.54 18.18
CA ILE A 69 30.83 -0.90 18.79
C ILE A 69 32.00 -0.25 18.03
N THR A 70 33.04 0.16 18.75
CA THR A 70 34.29 0.59 18.13
C THR A 70 35.42 -0.39 18.46
N LEU A 71 36.06 -0.92 17.42
CA LEU A 71 37.12 -1.93 17.50
C LEU A 71 38.49 -1.35 17.07
N LEU A 72 39.55 -1.79 17.73
CA LEU A 72 40.95 -1.60 17.31
C LEU A 72 41.31 -2.69 16.30
N SER A 73 40.91 -2.51 15.05
CA SER A 73 41.01 -3.55 14.02
C SER A 73 41.48 -3.02 12.68
N GLU A 74 42.22 -3.86 11.95
CA GLU A 74 42.76 -3.60 10.60
C GLU A 74 42.01 -4.36 9.49
N ILE A 75 40.78 -4.85 9.76
CA ILE A 75 39.96 -5.55 8.75
C ILE A 75 39.83 -4.71 7.47
N ASP A 76 39.85 -5.34 6.29
CA ASP A 76 39.85 -4.64 5.00
C ASP A 76 38.53 -3.90 4.68
N ARG A 77 38.60 -2.81 3.90
CA ARG A 77 37.54 -1.79 3.73
C ARG A 77 36.24 -2.31 3.13
N TYR A 78 36.32 -3.28 2.25
CA TYR A 78 35.16 -3.73 1.46
C TYR A 78 34.64 -5.10 1.89
N THR A 79 34.97 -5.53 3.11
CA THR A 79 34.62 -6.88 3.62
C THR A 79 33.47 -6.88 4.63
N LEU A 80 33.06 -5.71 5.12
CA LEU A 80 32.15 -5.56 6.26
C LEU A 80 30.72 -5.19 5.89
N GLU A 81 30.45 -4.82 4.63
CA GLU A 81 29.08 -4.62 4.16
C GLU A 81 28.33 -5.97 4.17
N ASP A 82 27.12 -5.98 4.74
CA ASP A 82 26.30 -7.18 5.01
C ASP A 82 26.98 -8.23 5.92
N ALA A 83 28.07 -7.90 6.61
CA ALA A 83 28.71 -8.84 7.52
C ALA A 83 27.87 -9.01 8.81
N LEU A 84 27.96 -10.18 9.43
CA LEU A 84 27.26 -10.50 10.67
C LEU A 84 28.17 -10.26 11.87
N VAL A 85 27.65 -9.63 12.91
CA VAL A 85 28.32 -9.47 14.20
C VAL A 85 27.53 -10.18 15.28
N GLU A 86 28.22 -11.05 16.01
CA GLU A 86 27.70 -11.75 17.18
C GLU A 86 28.45 -11.25 18.41
N LEU A 87 27.73 -11.00 19.49
CA LEU A 87 28.29 -10.58 20.77
C LEU A 87 27.98 -11.60 21.86
N PHE A 88 28.96 -11.86 22.72
CA PHE A 88 28.85 -12.81 23.82
C PHE A 88 29.28 -12.16 25.14
N TYR A 89 28.45 -12.36 26.16
CA TYR A 89 28.72 -11.96 27.53
C TYR A 89 29.16 -13.19 28.34
N HIS A 90 30.29 -13.12 29.03
CA HIS A 90 30.80 -14.22 29.83
C HIS A 90 30.85 -13.83 31.30
N LEU A 91 30.09 -14.51 32.16
CA LEU A 91 30.09 -14.28 33.61
C LEU A 91 30.79 -15.42 34.34
N LEU A 92 31.66 -15.09 35.29
CA LEU A 92 32.25 -16.09 36.18
C LEU A 92 31.18 -16.59 37.17
N VAL A 93 30.86 -17.87 37.09
CA VAL A 93 29.94 -18.59 37.97
C VAL A 93 30.72 -19.71 38.66
N GLY A 94 31.01 -19.52 39.96
CA GLY A 94 31.92 -20.42 40.70
C GLY A 94 33.35 -20.34 40.15
N GLU A 95 33.80 -21.39 39.45
CA GLU A 95 35.13 -21.47 38.82
C GLU A 95 35.10 -21.45 37.29
N ALA A 96 33.91 -21.45 36.67
CA ALA A 96 33.74 -21.49 35.22
C ALA A 96 33.03 -20.24 34.68
N TYR A 97 33.22 -19.92 33.41
CA TYR A 97 32.48 -18.84 32.75
C TYR A 97 31.24 -19.39 32.06
N GLU A 98 30.08 -18.84 32.37
CA GLU A 98 28.83 -19.07 31.65
C GLU A 98 28.67 -17.99 30.57
N THR A 99 28.41 -18.44 29.33
CA THR A 99 28.32 -17.58 28.15
C THR A 99 26.86 -17.32 27.80
N VAL A 100 26.50 -16.05 27.66
CA VAL A 100 25.18 -15.58 27.24
C VAL A 100 25.32 -14.89 25.88
N PRO A 101 24.64 -15.39 24.83
CA PRO A 101 24.58 -14.70 23.54
C PRO A 101 23.76 -13.41 23.68
N MET A 102 24.24 -12.34 23.07
CA MET A 102 23.64 -11.02 23.17
C MET A 102 22.98 -10.55 21.87
N GLY A 103 22.90 -11.43 20.86
CA GLY A 103 22.21 -11.19 19.59
C GLY A 103 23.12 -11.32 18.37
N ILE A 104 22.47 -11.33 17.21
CA ILE A 104 23.08 -11.36 15.89
C ILE A 104 22.66 -10.10 15.15
N TYR A 105 23.63 -9.35 14.61
CA TYR A 105 23.40 -8.06 13.97
C TYR A 105 24.06 -7.99 12.59
N GLU A 106 23.40 -7.43 11.60
CA GLU A 106 23.94 -7.09 10.27
C GLU A 106 24.58 -5.72 10.30
N ILE A 107 25.84 -5.64 9.88
CA ILE A 107 26.56 -4.36 9.77
C ILE A 107 25.92 -3.52 8.66
N SER A 108 25.44 -2.34 9.04
CA SER A 108 24.91 -1.34 8.10
C SER A 108 25.92 -0.21 7.86
N GLU A 109 26.67 0.18 8.89
CA GLU A 109 27.70 1.22 8.77
C GLU A 109 29.02 0.74 9.38
N ALA A 110 30.12 0.98 8.66
CA ALA A 110 31.47 0.70 9.12
C ALA A 110 32.38 1.91 8.84
N ASN A 111 32.48 2.81 9.81
CA ASN A 111 33.29 4.04 9.73
C ASN A 111 34.69 3.80 10.26
N ARG A 112 35.71 4.39 9.59
CA ARG A 112 37.12 4.16 9.94
C ARG A 112 37.83 5.45 10.28
N THR A 113 38.60 5.37 11.35
CA THR A 113 39.65 6.35 11.70
C THR A 113 41.00 5.63 11.72
N ILE A 114 42.09 6.37 11.96
CA ILE A 114 43.49 5.90 11.78
C ILE A 114 43.78 4.54 12.47
N ARG A 115 43.09 4.19 13.56
CA ARG A 115 43.25 2.89 14.27
C ARG A 115 41.94 2.28 14.78
N CYS A 116 40.80 2.91 14.51
CA CYS A 116 39.52 2.46 15.05
C CYS A 116 38.51 2.23 13.93
N LEU A 117 37.78 1.14 14.05
CA LEU A 117 36.67 0.73 13.22
C LEU A 117 35.38 0.86 14.04
N GLU A 118 34.58 1.86 13.72
CA GLU A 118 33.26 2.09 14.32
C GLU A 118 32.20 1.37 13.49
N ILE A 119 31.50 0.45 14.12
CA ILE A 119 30.49 -0.40 13.51
C ILE A 119 29.13 -0.02 14.10
N LYS A 120 28.14 0.16 13.23
CA LYS A 120 26.74 0.13 13.58
C LYS A 120 26.05 -0.98 12.82
N ALA A 121 25.29 -1.78 13.55
CA ALA A 121 24.63 -2.95 13.04
C ALA A 121 23.22 -3.04 13.62
N TYR A 122 22.30 -3.65 12.88
CA TYR A 122 20.93 -3.85 13.31
C TYR A 122 20.55 -5.33 13.20
N ASP A 123 19.54 -5.76 13.94
CA ASP A 123 19.04 -7.12 13.82
C ASP A 123 18.34 -7.35 12.47
N TYR A 124 17.89 -8.60 12.23
CA TYR A 124 17.19 -8.97 11.01
C TYR A 124 15.80 -8.32 10.85
N MET A 125 15.36 -7.46 11.79
CA MET A 125 14.10 -6.76 11.64
C MET A 125 14.13 -5.78 10.46
N LEU A 126 15.30 -5.25 10.08
CA LEU A 126 15.44 -4.40 8.89
C LEU A 126 15.14 -5.14 7.58
N ARG A 127 15.26 -6.47 7.55
CA ARG A 127 14.95 -7.25 6.34
C ARG A 127 13.45 -7.22 5.97
N PHE A 128 12.59 -6.80 6.90
CA PHE A 128 11.15 -6.63 6.70
C PHE A 128 10.75 -5.28 6.09
N GLU A 129 11.70 -4.38 5.84
CA GLU A 129 11.49 -3.12 5.08
C GLU A 129 11.33 -3.33 3.57
N LYS A 130 11.19 -4.58 3.11
CA LYS A 130 10.92 -4.88 1.71
C LYS A 130 9.49 -4.50 1.34
N ASP A 131 9.31 -4.03 0.11
CA ASP A 131 8.00 -3.70 -0.43
C ASP A 131 7.04 -4.91 -0.43
N PHE A 132 5.82 -4.69 0.04
CA PHE A 132 4.74 -5.65 0.06
C PHE A 132 3.80 -5.41 -1.13
N ASN A 133 4.17 -5.94 -2.29
CA ASN A 133 3.40 -5.75 -3.54
C ASN A 133 2.26 -6.77 -3.73
N ILE A 134 1.63 -7.23 -2.65
CA ILE A 134 0.62 -8.29 -2.70
C ILE A 134 -0.76 -7.70 -2.41
N THR A 135 -1.65 -7.85 -3.39
CA THR A 135 -2.99 -7.25 -3.35
C THR A 135 -3.96 -8.02 -2.46
N GLU A 136 -3.81 -9.35 -2.37
CA GLU A 136 -4.70 -10.21 -1.59
C GLU A 136 -3.89 -11.30 -0.90
N THR A 137 -4.17 -11.54 0.38
CA THR A 137 -3.61 -12.62 1.18
C THR A 137 -4.70 -13.09 2.13
N ILE A 138 -4.81 -14.41 2.26
CA ILE A 138 -5.75 -15.10 3.16
C ILE A 138 -4.94 -16.15 3.91
N GLY A 139 -5.10 -16.22 5.22
CA GLY A 139 -4.48 -17.23 6.04
C GLY A 139 -4.71 -16.96 7.52
N ASN A 140 -4.36 -17.92 8.36
CA ASN A 140 -4.28 -17.66 9.80
C ASN A 140 -3.03 -16.80 10.13
N ALA A 141 -2.94 -16.33 11.37
CA ALA A 141 -1.83 -15.46 11.77
C ALA A 141 -0.45 -16.14 11.55
N TYR A 142 -0.34 -17.44 11.81
CA TYR A 142 0.90 -18.20 11.61
C TYR A 142 1.33 -18.26 10.14
N GLU A 143 0.40 -18.56 9.23
CA GLU A 143 0.65 -18.65 7.79
C GLU A 143 1.12 -17.31 7.23
N ILE A 144 0.50 -16.21 7.65
CA ILE A 144 0.88 -14.84 7.24
C ILE A 144 2.27 -14.49 7.77
N ILE A 145 2.57 -14.79 9.04
CA ILE A 145 3.91 -14.54 9.61
C ILE A 145 4.96 -15.37 8.87
N MET A 146 4.71 -16.66 8.64
CA MET A 146 5.61 -17.54 7.90
C MET A 146 5.84 -17.08 6.47
N PHE A 147 4.80 -16.54 5.83
CA PHE A 147 4.90 -15.91 4.52
C PHE A 147 5.87 -14.72 4.54
N CYS A 148 5.71 -13.79 5.50
CA CYS A 148 6.62 -12.67 5.69
C CYS A 148 8.06 -13.12 5.98
N CYS A 149 8.23 -14.08 6.89
CA CYS A 149 9.52 -14.68 7.24
C CYS A 149 10.25 -15.27 6.03
N LYS A 150 9.52 -16.01 5.18
CA LYS A 150 10.07 -16.61 3.95
C LYS A 150 10.49 -15.54 2.93
N ALA A 151 9.67 -14.50 2.73
CA ALA A 151 10.00 -13.40 1.82
C ALA A 151 11.21 -12.58 2.30
N CYS A 152 11.35 -12.42 3.62
CA CYS A 152 12.42 -11.63 4.24
C CYS A 152 13.66 -12.46 4.60
N SER A 153 13.64 -13.78 4.39
CA SER A 153 14.73 -14.71 4.74
C SER A 153 15.09 -14.65 6.23
N VAL A 154 14.07 -14.70 7.09
CA VAL A 154 14.19 -14.72 8.55
C VAL A 154 13.44 -15.94 9.07
N GLU A 155 14.03 -16.68 10.00
CA GLU A 155 13.37 -17.82 10.64
C GLU A 155 12.38 -17.37 11.71
N PHE A 156 11.28 -18.09 11.88
CA PHE A 156 10.31 -17.82 12.93
C PHE A 156 10.54 -18.72 14.14
N ALA A 157 10.51 -18.15 15.35
CA ALA A 157 10.82 -18.86 16.58
C ALA A 157 9.68 -19.77 17.07
N HIS A 158 8.42 -19.40 16.80
CA HIS A 158 7.26 -20.11 17.31
C HIS A 158 6.81 -21.25 16.39
N THR A 159 6.16 -22.24 17.00
CA THR A 159 5.47 -23.30 16.28
C THR A 159 4.06 -22.86 15.89
N GLN A 160 3.46 -23.55 14.91
CA GLN A 160 2.07 -23.32 14.50
C GLN A 160 1.10 -23.46 15.69
N THR A 161 1.27 -24.52 16.48
CA THR A 161 0.43 -24.80 17.64
C THR A 161 0.51 -23.73 18.73
N GLU A 162 1.69 -23.10 18.91
CA GLU A 162 1.84 -21.99 19.85
C GLU A 162 1.07 -20.76 19.43
N ILE A 163 1.13 -20.38 18.15
CA ILE A 163 0.39 -19.22 17.63
C ILE A 163 -1.11 -19.47 17.61
N GLU A 164 -1.55 -20.65 17.16
CA GLU A 164 -2.97 -21.01 17.14
C GLU A 164 -3.59 -21.09 18.54
N ALA A 165 -2.79 -21.35 19.58
CA ALA A 165 -3.24 -21.32 20.96
C ALA A 165 -3.41 -19.90 21.53
N MET A 166 -2.87 -18.88 20.86
CA MET A 166 -3.03 -17.49 21.27
C MET A 166 -4.43 -16.94 20.91
N PRO A 167 -4.93 -15.94 21.65
CA PRO A 167 -6.12 -15.19 21.24
C PRO A 167 -5.98 -14.68 19.80
N ASN A 168 -7.03 -14.84 19.00
CA ASN A 168 -7.09 -14.53 17.58
C ASN A 168 -6.11 -15.30 16.66
N GLY A 169 -5.33 -16.26 17.17
CA GLY A 169 -4.29 -16.95 16.39
C GLY A 169 -4.81 -17.95 15.37
N SER A 170 -5.94 -18.62 15.66
CA SER A 170 -6.60 -19.57 14.77
C SER A 170 -7.56 -18.91 13.77
N GLU A 171 -7.85 -17.62 13.94
CA GLU A 171 -8.81 -16.91 13.11
C GLU A 171 -8.28 -16.71 11.68
N VAL A 172 -9.19 -16.80 10.71
CA VAL A 172 -8.85 -16.59 9.30
C VAL A 172 -8.81 -15.09 9.04
N LEU A 173 -7.63 -14.58 8.74
CA LEU A 173 -7.39 -13.18 8.46
C LEU A 173 -7.21 -12.98 6.95
N SER A 174 -7.66 -11.84 6.45
CA SER A 174 -7.51 -11.48 5.05
C SER A 174 -7.34 -9.98 4.86
N ILE A 175 -6.55 -9.62 3.85
CA ILE A 175 -6.41 -8.25 3.36
C ILE A 175 -7.23 -8.05 2.09
N TYR A 176 -8.01 -6.97 2.03
CA TYR A 176 -8.69 -6.52 0.82
C TYR A 176 -7.74 -5.72 -0.09
N ALA A 177 -8.02 -5.69 -1.38
CA ALA A 177 -7.21 -5.02 -2.42
C ALA A 177 -6.95 -3.52 -2.20
N LYS A 178 -7.72 -2.86 -1.32
CA LYS A 178 -7.50 -1.47 -0.91
C LYS A 178 -6.98 -1.46 0.53
N ASN A 179 -5.67 -1.61 0.68
CA ASN A 179 -4.98 -1.52 1.96
C ASN A 179 -3.77 -0.56 1.83
N ASP A 180 -3.32 0.01 2.94
CA ASP A 180 -2.20 0.97 3.02
C ASP A 180 -0.92 0.26 3.51
N ILE A 181 -0.75 -1.01 3.10
CA ILE A 181 0.41 -1.81 3.51
C ILE A 181 1.52 -1.56 2.49
N GLU A 182 2.61 -0.95 2.93
CA GLU A 182 3.75 -0.67 2.06
C GLU A 182 4.83 -1.76 2.19
N THR A 183 5.05 -2.26 3.41
CA THR A 183 6.16 -3.17 3.72
C THR A 183 5.72 -4.43 4.48
N TYR A 184 6.56 -5.47 4.47
CA TYR A 184 6.31 -6.65 5.32
C TYR A 184 6.35 -6.31 6.82
N ARG A 185 7.03 -5.23 7.20
CA ARG A 185 7.03 -4.71 8.57
C ARG A 185 5.65 -4.21 8.98
N ASP A 186 4.91 -3.57 8.07
CA ASP A 186 3.53 -3.15 8.33
C ASP A 186 2.61 -4.35 8.54
N VAL A 187 2.76 -5.40 7.73
CA VAL A 187 2.02 -6.66 7.90
C VAL A 187 2.27 -7.25 9.29
N LEU A 188 3.53 -7.37 9.71
CA LEU A 188 3.87 -7.86 11.05
C LEU A 188 3.30 -6.94 12.13
N SER A 189 3.30 -5.62 11.91
CA SER A 189 2.74 -4.69 12.87
C SER A 189 1.25 -4.93 13.09
N TYR A 190 0.48 -5.05 12.01
CA TYR A 190 -0.94 -5.31 12.10
C TYR A 190 -1.27 -6.69 12.69
N ILE A 191 -0.53 -7.73 12.34
CA ILE A 191 -0.70 -9.06 12.93
C ILE A 191 -0.34 -9.05 14.42
N GLY A 192 0.70 -8.33 14.82
CA GLY A 192 1.09 -8.20 16.22
C GLY A 192 0.01 -7.53 17.06
N GLN A 193 -0.71 -6.55 16.49
CA GLN A 193 -1.90 -5.97 17.13
C GLN A 193 -3.04 -7.00 17.27
N VAL A 194 -3.32 -7.78 16.23
CA VAL A 194 -4.37 -8.82 16.25
C VAL A 194 -4.09 -9.84 17.35
N LEU A 195 -2.84 -10.26 17.52
CA LEU A 195 -2.42 -11.22 18.53
C LEU A 195 -2.19 -10.61 19.93
N GLY A 196 -2.29 -9.29 20.07
CA GLY A 196 -2.12 -8.59 21.35
C GLY A 196 -0.68 -8.59 21.88
N GLY A 197 0.32 -8.47 21.00
CA GLY A 197 1.74 -8.49 21.35
C GLY A 197 2.61 -7.59 20.47
N PHE A 198 3.92 -7.79 20.52
CA PHE A 198 4.91 -7.11 19.67
C PHE A 198 5.92 -8.11 19.12
N PHE A 199 6.52 -7.78 17.97
CA PHE A 199 7.54 -8.62 17.35
C PHE A 199 8.94 -8.10 17.67
N CYS A 200 9.86 -9.02 17.97
CA CYS A 200 11.28 -8.73 18.10
C CYS A 200 12.12 -9.85 17.48
N ILE A 201 13.39 -9.56 17.18
CA ILE A 201 14.35 -10.61 16.83
C ILE A 201 14.98 -11.12 18.12
N ASN A 202 14.88 -12.43 18.36
CA ASN A 202 15.50 -13.05 19.53
C ASN A 202 17.03 -13.15 19.37
N ARG A 203 17.71 -13.62 20.42
CA ARG A 203 19.18 -13.71 20.44
C ARG A 203 19.76 -14.70 19.41
N GLU A 204 18.95 -15.60 18.87
CA GLU A 204 19.33 -16.55 17.81
C GLU A 204 19.12 -15.97 16.41
N GLY A 205 18.63 -14.74 16.27
CA GLY A 205 18.30 -14.16 14.97
C GLY A 205 16.94 -14.61 14.40
N LYS A 206 16.04 -15.15 15.23
CA LYS A 206 14.69 -15.55 14.80
C LYS A 206 13.65 -14.51 15.18
N LEU A 207 12.64 -14.33 14.35
CA LEU A 207 11.48 -13.51 14.67
C LEU A 207 10.67 -14.19 15.78
N GLU A 208 10.39 -13.46 16.87
CA GLU A 208 9.65 -13.91 18.05
C GLU A 208 8.51 -12.93 18.32
N LEU A 209 7.34 -13.44 18.68
CA LEU A 209 6.22 -12.63 19.16
C LEU A 209 6.20 -12.68 20.68
N ARG A 210 6.24 -11.52 21.32
CA ARG A 210 6.17 -11.40 22.78
C ARG A 210 4.90 -10.68 23.19
N LYS A 211 4.29 -11.17 24.28
CA LYS A 211 3.09 -10.56 24.88
C LYS A 211 3.44 -9.89 26.21
N TYR A 212 2.66 -8.90 26.59
CA TYR A 212 2.77 -8.27 27.89
C TYR A 212 2.14 -9.17 28.95
N GLY A 213 2.93 -9.59 29.95
CA GLY A 213 2.49 -10.48 31.03
C GLY A 213 2.39 -9.79 32.39
N ASN A 214 2.02 -10.51 33.43
CA ASN A 214 2.02 -10.00 34.81
C ASN A 214 2.94 -10.79 35.75
N GLU A 215 3.64 -11.80 35.23
CA GLU A 215 4.50 -12.68 36.01
C GLU A 215 5.93 -12.11 36.12
N PRO A 216 6.37 -11.70 37.32
CA PRO A 216 7.67 -11.09 37.50
C PRO A 216 8.80 -12.14 37.39
N VAL A 217 9.77 -11.89 36.51
CA VAL A 217 10.91 -12.78 36.30
C VAL A 217 12.07 -12.49 37.26
N MET A 218 12.15 -11.26 37.79
CA MET A 218 13.24 -10.84 38.66
C MET A 218 12.83 -9.70 39.60
N ASN A 219 13.43 -9.65 40.78
CA ASN A 219 13.36 -8.53 41.71
C ASN A 219 14.69 -7.76 41.71
N ILE A 220 14.64 -6.45 41.41
CA ILE A 220 15.80 -5.56 41.42
C ILE A 220 15.77 -4.72 42.70
N SER A 221 16.75 -4.96 43.57
CA SER A 221 16.88 -4.23 44.83
C SER A 221 17.59 -2.88 44.66
N ASN A 222 17.39 -1.98 45.62
CA ASN A 222 18.06 -0.68 45.64
C ASN A 222 19.60 -0.73 45.54
N LYS A 223 20.24 -1.83 45.97
CA LYS A 223 21.70 -1.98 45.92
C LYS A 223 22.26 -2.10 44.50
N GLN A 224 21.42 -2.49 43.54
CA GLN A 224 21.79 -2.73 42.15
C GLN A 224 21.47 -1.55 41.24
N ARG A 225 20.88 -0.48 41.79
CA ARG A 225 20.41 0.70 41.05
C ARG A 225 21.37 1.86 41.29
N PHE A 226 21.87 2.44 40.22
CA PHE A 226 22.67 3.67 40.27
C PHE A 226 21.77 4.90 40.30
N SER A 227 20.69 4.87 39.53
CA SER A 227 19.64 5.87 39.49
C SER A 227 18.32 5.20 39.15
N SER A 228 17.22 5.73 39.69
CA SER A 228 15.87 5.28 39.37
C SER A 228 14.87 6.43 39.51
N SER A 229 13.93 6.49 38.59
CA SER A 229 12.74 7.33 38.63
C SER A 229 11.52 6.43 38.46
N PHE A 230 10.55 6.55 39.36
CA PHE A 230 9.28 5.84 39.32
C PHE A 230 8.15 6.86 39.26
N SER A 231 7.12 6.56 38.48
CA SER A 231 5.93 7.41 38.43
C SER A 231 4.97 7.08 39.58
N ASP A 232 4.23 8.08 40.05
CA ASP A 232 3.22 7.92 41.12
C ASP A 232 1.89 7.34 40.62
N PHE A 233 1.83 6.87 39.37
CA PHE A 233 0.62 6.32 38.77
C PHE A 233 0.88 4.98 38.09
N ILE A 234 -0.18 4.18 38.01
CA ILE A 234 -0.19 2.90 37.32
C ILE A 234 -0.82 3.09 35.94
N THR A 235 -0.13 2.60 34.92
CA THR A 235 -0.65 2.52 33.56
C THR A 235 -1.47 1.24 33.44
N ARG A 236 -2.75 1.39 33.08
CA ARG A 236 -3.68 0.28 32.83
C ARG A 236 -4.63 0.63 31.70
N TYR A 237 -5.06 -0.38 30.95
CA TYR A 237 -5.98 -0.24 29.84
C TYR A 237 -7.33 -0.89 30.17
N THR A 238 -8.42 -0.18 29.91
CA THR A 238 -9.80 -0.64 30.14
C THR A 238 -10.65 -0.63 28.88
N ALA A 239 -10.10 -0.12 27.78
CA ALA A 239 -10.79 -0.05 26.51
C ALA A 239 -9.86 -0.17 25.32
N VAL A 240 -10.40 -0.60 24.19
CA VAL A 240 -9.78 -0.64 22.87
C VAL A 240 -10.63 0.17 21.90
N SER A 241 -9.97 0.98 21.09
CA SER A 241 -10.54 1.72 19.98
C SER A 241 -9.97 1.18 18.68
N SER A 242 -10.82 0.78 17.74
CA SER A 242 -10.42 0.33 16.41
C SER A 242 -11.25 1.05 15.35
N THR A 243 -10.60 1.57 14.31
CA THR A 243 -11.29 2.25 13.21
C THR A 243 -11.71 1.23 12.15
N ASN A 244 -13.01 1.21 11.84
CA ASN A 244 -13.57 0.40 10.78
C ASN A 244 -13.41 1.15 9.45
N MET A 245 -12.76 0.50 8.48
CA MET A 245 -12.44 1.10 7.19
C MET A 245 -13.68 1.27 6.30
N LYS A 246 -14.70 0.41 6.44
CA LYS A 246 -15.93 0.45 5.64
C LYS A 246 -16.82 1.62 6.07
N THR A 247 -16.98 1.82 7.37
CA THR A 247 -17.85 2.87 7.93
C THR A 247 -17.10 4.16 8.25
N GLN A 248 -15.77 4.14 8.25
CA GLN A 248 -14.88 5.22 8.72
C GLN A 248 -15.18 5.67 10.16
N THR A 249 -15.76 4.79 10.98
CA THR A 249 -16.07 5.06 12.38
C THR A 249 -15.09 4.36 13.31
N ALA A 250 -14.63 5.08 14.34
CA ALA A 250 -13.91 4.48 15.46
C ALA A 250 -14.90 3.74 16.36
N GLU A 251 -14.79 2.41 16.36
CA GLU A 251 -15.53 1.54 17.27
C GLU A 251 -14.79 1.45 18.59
N TYR A 252 -15.56 1.49 19.67
CA TYR A 252 -15.05 1.57 21.03
C TYR A 252 -15.57 0.39 21.86
N TYR A 253 -14.66 -0.42 22.36
CA TYR A 253 -14.92 -1.61 23.15
C TYR A 253 -14.30 -1.42 24.53
N ALA A 254 -15.08 -1.54 25.60
CA ALA A 254 -14.62 -1.29 26.96
C ALA A 254 -15.11 -2.35 27.95
N LEU A 255 -14.37 -2.49 29.05
CA LEU A 255 -14.78 -3.28 30.21
C LEU A 255 -15.96 -2.61 30.94
N GLU A 256 -16.64 -3.36 31.81
CA GLU A 256 -17.74 -2.83 32.64
C GLU A 256 -17.31 -1.58 33.44
N THR A 257 -16.06 -1.56 33.91
CA THR A 257 -15.46 -0.42 34.58
C THR A 257 -14.44 0.21 33.65
N ASP A 258 -14.82 1.32 32.99
CA ASP A 258 -13.93 2.12 32.16
C ASP A 258 -13.33 3.30 32.93
N ASP A 259 -12.21 3.05 33.61
CA ASP A 259 -11.49 4.02 34.44
C ASP A 259 -9.97 4.03 34.16
N GLY A 260 -9.56 3.41 33.06
CA GLY A 260 -8.19 3.31 32.58
C GLY A 260 -7.95 4.10 31.29
N LEU A 261 -6.92 3.69 30.54
CA LEU A 261 -6.60 4.19 29.21
C LEU A 261 -7.33 3.39 28.12
N THR A 262 -7.47 4.01 26.95
CA THR A 262 -7.96 3.36 25.75
C THR A 262 -6.79 3.07 24.81
N MET A 263 -6.57 1.81 24.47
CA MET A 263 -5.60 1.41 23.46
C MET A 263 -6.16 1.72 22.07
N ASN A 264 -5.44 2.48 21.27
CA ASN A 264 -5.88 2.83 19.91
C ASN A 264 -5.16 1.94 18.89
N LEU A 265 -5.90 1.08 18.20
CA LEU A 265 -5.39 0.19 17.15
C LEU A 265 -5.37 0.87 15.77
N GLY A 266 -5.96 2.06 15.63
CA GLY A 266 -6.06 2.75 14.35
C GLY A 266 -6.86 1.95 13.31
N VAL A 267 -6.48 2.09 12.04
CA VAL A 267 -7.03 1.30 10.93
C VAL A 267 -6.13 0.10 10.71
N ASN A 268 -6.56 -1.07 11.16
CA ASN A 268 -5.85 -2.34 10.93
C ASN A 268 -6.57 -3.12 9.81
N PRO A 269 -5.94 -3.36 8.64
CA PRO A 269 -6.56 -4.08 7.53
C PRO A 269 -7.05 -5.50 7.87
N PHE A 270 -6.36 -6.21 8.77
CA PHE A 270 -6.71 -7.58 9.15
C PHE A 270 -7.91 -7.66 10.09
N LEU A 271 -8.28 -6.55 10.75
CA LEU A 271 -9.50 -6.46 11.56
C LEU A 271 -10.75 -6.07 10.74
N GLN A 272 -10.64 -5.90 9.41
CA GLN A 272 -11.75 -5.46 8.55
C GLN A 272 -12.49 -6.62 7.87
N PHE A 273 -11.94 -7.83 7.95
CA PHE A 273 -12.50 -9.03 7.37
C PHE A 273 -13.50 -9.69 8.32
N GLY A 274 -14.53 -10.33 7.75
CA GLY A 274 -15.62 -10.96 8.51
C GLY A 274 -16.85 -10.08 8.72
N VAL A 275 -17.77 -10.59 9.56
CA VAL A 275 -18.98 -9.88 10.01
C VAL A 275 -18.67 -9.03 11.25
N ASP A 276 -19.54 -8.06 11.55
CA ASP A 276 -19.37 -7.15 12.69
C ASP A 276 -19.18 -7.90 14.03
N GLU A 277 -19.79 -9.07 14.18
CA GLU A 277 -19.66 -9.93 15.36
C GLU A 277 -18.24 -10.50 15.51
N THR A 278 -17.65 -11.04 14.44
CA THR A 278 -16.27 -11.53 14.44
C THR A 278 -15.29 -10.42 14.75
N ARG A 279 -15.47 -9.24 14.16
CA ARG A 279 -14.62 -8.08 14.44
C ARG A 279 -14.69 -7.66 15.91
N LYS A 280 -15.91 -7.63 16.48
CA LYS A 280 -16.11 -7.37 17.91
C LYS A 280 -15.40 -8.40 18.77
N GLU A 281 -15.52 -9.69 18.47
CA GLU A 281 -14.82 -10.77 19.19
C GLU A 281 -13.29 -10.58 19.15
N LEU A 282 -12.72 -10.27 17.97
CA LEU A 282 -11.29 -10.00 17.83
C LEU A 282 -10.84 -8.84 18.75
N CYS A 283 -11.60 -7.74 18.75
CA CYS A 283 -11.30 -6.58 19.59
C CYS A 283 -11.48 -6.86 21.10
N GLU A 284 -12.48 -7.65 21.50
CA GLU A 284 -12.69 -8.05 22.89
C GLU A 284 -11.59 -8.99 23.39
N GLN A 285 -11.07 -9.87 22.53
CA GLN A 285 -9.91 -10.71 22.85
C GLN A 285 -8.63 -9.88 23.05
N ILE A 286 -8.38 -8.89 22.18
CA ILE A 286 -7.27 -7.94 22.35
C ILE A 286 -7.44 -7.15 23.66
N LEU A 287 -8.66 -6.72 23.98
CA LEU A 287 -8.97 -6.02 25.23
C LEU A 287 -8.65 -6.89 26.45
N ALA A 288 -8.99 -8.18 26.41
CA ALA A 288 -8.69 -9.12 27.49
C ALA A 288 -7.18 -9.21 27.74
N ASP A 289 -6.37 -9.32 26.68
CA ASP A 289 -4.91 -9.36 26.79
C ASP A 289 -4.32 -8.09 27.41
N ILE A 290 -4.72 -6.90 26.93
CA ILE A 290 -4.15 -5.64 27.45
C ILE A 290 -4.66 -5.28 28.85
N SER A 291 -5.81 -5.81 29.26
CA SER A 291 -6.40 -5.51 30.59
C SER A 291 -5.52 -6.03 31.74
N ILE A 292 -4.64 -6.99 31.44
CA ILE A 292 -3.65 -7.55 32.37
C ILE A 292 -2.56 -6.54 32.69
N ILE A 293 -2.31 -5.57 31.81
CA ILE A 293 -1.29 -4.54 31.95
C ILE A 293 -1.63 -3.63 33.12
N LYS A 294 -0.81 -3.70 34.18
CA LYS A 294 -0.86 -2.84 35.37
C LYS A 294 0.56 -2.48 35.78
N TYR A 295 1.20 -1.64 34.98
CA TYR A 295 2.62 -1.33 35.16
C TYR A 295 2.84 0.07 35.72
N VAL A 296 3.84 0.17 36.59
CA VAL A 296 4.39 1.47 37.01
C VAL A 296 5.46 1.90 36.01
N PRO A 297 5.31 3.05 35.33
CA PRO A 297 6.36 3.58 34.48
C PRO A 297 7.61 3.90 35.28
N PHE A 298 8.77 3.56 34.72
CA PHE A 298 10.06 3.79 35.37
C PHE A 298 11.16 4.07 34.36
N ASP A 299 12.22 4.69 34.85
CA ASP A 299 13.52 4.80 34.20
C ASP A 299 14.60 4.47 35.22
N SER A 300 15.47 3.50 34.96
CA SER A 300 16.54 3.13 35.87
C SER A 300 17.83 2.74 35.17
N GLU A 301 18.95 3.23 35.68
CA GLU A 301 20.28 2.71 35.39
C GLU A 301 20.69 1.71 36.47
N THR A 302 21.05 0.50 36.05
CA THR A 302 21.43 -0.58 36.95
C THR A 302 22.80 -1.15 36.57
N ILE A 303 23.37 -1.99 37.45
CA ILE A 303 24.52 -2.85 37.10
C ILE A 303 24.13 -3.82 35.95
N GLY A 304 22.82 -4.05 35.76
CA GLY A 304 22.27 -4.80 34.65
C GLY A 304 22.25 -6.30 34.88
N ASN A 305 21.36 -6.98 34.18
CA ASN A 305 21.39 -8.42 34.03
C ASN A 305 21.31 -8.71 32.51
N PRO A 306 22.40 -9.17 31.88
CA PRO A 306 22.40 -9.45 30.44
C PRO A 306 21.43 -10.55 30.00
N ALA A 307 20.77 -11.27 30.93
CA ALA A 307 19.69 -12.21 30.61
C ALA A 307 18.31 -11.54 30.44
N LEU A 308 18.15 -10.29 30.88
CA LEU A 308 16.90 -9.54 30.74
C LEU A 308 16.69 -9.11 29.31
N ASP A 309 15.43 -9.14 28.91
CA ASP A 309 14.98 -9.01 27.53
C ASP A 309 13.70 -8.16 27.46
N LEU A 310 13.35 -7.63 26.27
CA LEU A 310 12.11 -6.86 26.10
C LEU A 310 10.87 -7.70 26.46
N GLY A 311 9.91 -7.09 27.15
CA GLY A 311 8.72 -7.77 27.64
C GLY A 311 8.86 -8.44 29.01
N ASP A 312 10.08 -8.54 29.56
CA ASP A 312 10.26 -9.10 30.89
C ASP A 312 9.65 -8.21 31.97
N VAL A 313 8.90 -8.82 32.88
CA VAL A 313 8.26 -8.13 34.00
C VAL A 313 9.18 -8.16 35.23
N LEU A 314 9.42 -7.01 35.81
CA LEU A 314 10.29 -6.80 36.97
C LEU A 314 9.47 -6.35 38.17
N ARG A 315 9.97 -6.71 39.35
CA ARG A 315 9.63 -6.04 40.62
C ARG A 315 10.82 -5.22 41.09
N PHE A 316 10.54 -4.09 41.72
CA PHE A 316 11.56 -3.26 42.33
C PHE A 316 11.36 -3.23 43.84
N SER A 317 12.45 -3.36 44.59
CA SER A 317 12.39 -3.37 46.06
C SER A 317 13.35 -2.39 46.72
N GLY A 318 12.92 -1.86 47.87
CA GLY A 318 13.64 -0.88 48.67
C GLY A 318 13.69 0.54 48.08
N GLY A 319 14.00 1.51 48.95
CA GLY A 319 14.06 2.93 48.59
C GLY A 319 12.67 3.54 48.40
N HIS A 320 12.47 4.24 47.28
CA HIS A 320 11.18 4.84 46.88
C HIS A 320 10.33 3.94 45.97
N ALA A 321 10.74 2.68 45.75
CA ALA A 321 9.99 1.73 44.93
C ALA A 321 8.98 0.95 45.78
N ASP A 322 7.80 0.74 45.23
CA ASP A 322 6.75 -0.09 45.85
C ASP A 322 6.99 -1.57 45.50
N GLU A 323 7.14 -2.40 46.53
CA GLU A 323 7.48 -3.83 46.42
C GLU A 323 6.34 -4.69 45.87
N GLU A 324 5.11 -4.17 45.91
CA GLU A 324 3.92 -4.86 45.39
C GLU A 324 3.69 -4.59 43.89
N GLN A 325 4.29 -3.52 43.35
CA GLN A 325 4.06 -3.11 41.97
C GLN A 325 4.99 -3.82 41.00
N ILE A 326 4.46 -4.05 39.80
CA ILE A 326 5.19 -4.66 38.69
C ILE A 326 5.42 -3.64 37.58
N THR A 327 6.41 -3.92 36.74
CA THR A 327 6.74 -3.09 35.60
C THR A 327 7.38 -3.89 34.49
N CYS A 328 7.23 -3.48 33.24
CA CYS A 328 7.69 -4.22 32.07
C CYS A 328 8.86 -3.51 31.38
N ILE A 329 9.85 -4.27 30.91
CA ILE A 329 10.94 -3.71 30.12
C ILE A 329 10.42 -3.38 28.71
N THR A 330 10.18 -2.09 28.46
CA THR A 330 9.79 -1.59 27.13
C THR A 330 10.98 -1.07 26.32
N PHE A 331 12.05 -0.68 27.00
CA PHE A 331 13.33 -0.25 26.43
C PHE A 331 14.47 -0.82 27.26
N SER A 332 15.51 -1.29 26.60
CA SER A 332 16.70 -1.88 27.21
C SER A 332 17.94 -1.45 26.43
N GLN A 333 18.88 -0.79 27.11
CA GLN A 333 20.19 -0.46 26.57
C GLN A 333 21.31 -1.02 27.47
N CYS A 334 22.03 -2.01 26.96
CA CYS A 334 23.17 -2.62 27.63
C CYS A 334 24.48 -2.05 27.06
N ARG A 335 25.23 -1.30 27.87
CA ARG A 335 26.58 -0.84 27.48
C ARG A 335 27.63 -1.92 27.75
N ILE A 336 28.49 -2.20 26.77
CA ILE A 336 29.59 -3.15 26.90
C ILE A 336 30.59 -2.62 27.93
N GLY A 337 30.77 -3.36 29.02
CA GLY A 337 31.60 -2.94 30.16
C GLY A 337 31.06 -1.72 30.92
N GLY A 338 29.76 -1.43 30.79
CA GLY A 338 29.11 -0.25 31.36
C GLY A 338 27.84 -0.57 32.15
N LYS A 339 26.95 0.43 32.22
CA LYS A 339 25.65 0.32 32.89
C LYS A 339 24.58 -0.24 31.94
N HIS A 340 23.51 -0.75 32.52
CA HIS A 340 22.30 -1.19 31.80
C HIS A 340 21.15 -0.24 32.13
N SER A 341 20.63 0.45 31.12
CA SER A 341 19.48 1.34 31.23
C SER A 341 18.22 0.58 30.86
N LEU A 342 17.22 0.59 31.73
CA LEU A 342 15.93 -0.07 31.57
C LEU A 342 14.81 0.95 31.76
N ARG A 343 13.78 0.89 30.90
CA ARG A 343 12.61 1.77 31.02
C ARG A 343 11.30 1.03 30.78
N CYS A 344 10.27 1.45 31.51
CA CYS A 344 8.86 1.17 31.24
C CYS A 344 8.16 2.49 30.91
N VAL A 345 7.62 2.59 29.71
CA VAL A 345 6.78 3.73 29.32
C VAL A 345 5.36 3.57 29.82
N GLY A 346 4.62 4.67 29.91
CA GLY A 346 3.20 4.65 30.25
C GLY A 346 2.62 6.03 30.52
N LYS A 347 1.29 6.11 30.44
CA LYS A 347 0.53 7.36 30.61
C LYS A 347 -0.36 7.29 31.84
N ASN A 348 -0.58 8.46 32.44
CA ASN A 348 -1.47 8.57 33.59
C ASN A 348 -2.93 8.53 33.13
N PRO A 349 -3.74 7.52 33.55
CA PRO A 349 -5.15 7.45 33.18
C PRO A 349 -5.92 8.73 33.52
N ARG A 350 -5.62 9.36 34.67
CA ARG A 350 -6.32 10.57 35.13
C ARG A 350 -6.12 11.77 34.21
N LEU A 351 -4.94 11.89 33.59
CA LEU A 351 -4.61 13.00 32.70
C LEU A 351 -5.16 12.78 31.28
N ALA A 352 -5.26 11.52 30.83
CA ALA A 352 -5.88 11.20 29.54
C ALA A 352 -7.36 11.60 29.48
N HIS A 353 -8.08 11.43 30.61
CA HIS A 353 -9.47 11.87 30.77
C HIS A 353 -9.63 13.40 30.86
N ALA A 354 -8.57 14.13 31.23
CA ALA A 354 -8.60 15.58 31.42
C ALA A 354 -8.43 16.40 30.12
N LYS A 355 -8.48 15.77 28.94
CA LYS A 355 -8.43 16.51 27.66
C LYS A 355 -9.69 17.37 27.48
N SER A 356 -9.48 18.65 27.18
CA SER A 356 -10.55 19.62 26.92
C SER A 356 -11.40 19.17 25.73
N LYS A 357 -12.69 19.57 25.69
CA LYS A 357 -13.55 19.39 24.50
C LYS A 357 -12.89 19.96 23.23
N ASN A 358 -12.09 21.01 23.38
CA ASN A 358 -11.35 21.62 22.26
C ASN A 358 -10.26 20.69 21.70
N ASP A 359 -9.52 19.98 22.55
CA ASP A 359 -8.47 19.06 22.11
C ASP A 359 -9.06 17.83 21.40
N LYS A 360 -10.22 17.35 21.89
CA LYS A 360 -10.97 16.26 21.24
C LYS A 360 -11.52 16.69 19.87
N ASN A 361 -11.97 17.93 19.74
CA ASN A 361 -12.46 18.49 18.47
C ASN A 361 -11.33 18.71 17.45
N ILE A 362 -10.12 19.10 17.87
CA ILE A 362 -8.97 19.27 16.96
C ILE A 362 -8.56 17.92 16.34
N SER A 363 -8.52 16.84 17.12
CA SER A 363 -8.28 15.50 16.56
C SER A 363 -9.40 15.04 15.63
N GLY A 364 -10.67 15.39 15.91
CA GLY A 364 -11.78 15.13 14.99
C GLY A 364 -11.69 15.92 13.68
N LEU A 365 -11.24 17.18 13.74
CA LEU A 365 -11.02 18.02 12.56
C LEU A 365 -9.85 17.53 11.70
N LEU A 366 -8.76 17.04 12.31
CA LEU A 366 -7.66 16.40 11.56
C LEU A 366 -8.13 15.17 10.78
N ASN A 367 -8.98 14.32 11.39
CA ASN A 367 -9.57 13.18 10.70
C ASN A 367 -10.56 13.59 9.59
N GLN A 368 -11.27 14.73 9.74
CA GLN A 368 -12.11 15.30 8.67
C GLN A 368 -11.29 15.89 7.52
N VAL A 369 -10.07 16.37 7.77
CA VAL A 369 -9.17 16.85 6.70
C VAL A 369 -8.72 15.70 5.80
N ASP A 370 -8.56 14.48 6.33
CA ASP A 370 -8.27 13.28 5.54
C ASP A 370 -9.46 12.81 4.67
N ALA A 371 -10.69 13.13 5.06
CA ALA A 371 -11.89 12.86 4.26
C ALA A 371 -12.00 13.75 2.99
N GLY A 372 -11.22 14.84 2.94
CA GLY A 372 -11.14 15.75 1.79
C GLY A 372 -10.18 15.31 0.68
N LYS A 373 -9.61 14.10 0.72
CA LYS A 373 -8.65 13.61 -0.27
C LYS A 373 -9.29 13.52 -1.66
N ILE A 374 -8.59 14.09 -2.65
CA ILE A 374 -8.95 13.97 -4.07
C ILE A 374 -8.52 12.57 -4.51
N GLY A 375 -9.48 11.75 -4.93
CA GLY A 375 -9.18 10.48 -5.59
C GLY A 375 -8.82 10.74 -7.05
N ILE A 376 -7.82 10.02 -7.57
CA ILE A 376 -7.42 10.07 -8.98
C ILE A 376 -7.51 8.66 -9.55
N HIS A 377 -8.39 8.46 -10.52
CA HIS A 377 -8.49 7.22 -11.29
C HIS A 377 -7.77 7.42 -12.61
N THR A 378 -6.79 6.59 -12.91
CA THR A 378 -6.03 6.66 -14.18
C THR A 378 -6.38 5.48 -15.08
N PHE A 379 -6.42 5.74 -16.38
CA PHE A 379 -6.61 4.77 -17.43
C PHE A 379 -5.47 4.90 -18.44
N SER A 380 -4.97 3.76 -18.91
CA SER A 380 -4.04 3.69 -20.04
C SER A 380 -4.39 2.51 -20.93
N ASN A 381 -4.22 2.65 -22.23
CA ASN A 381 -4.58 1.61 -23.18
C ASN A 381 -3.55 0.49 -23.26
N ALA A 382 -4.00 -0.76 -23.11
CA ALA A 382 -3.16 -1.96 -23.17
C ALA A 382 -2.92 -2.50 -24.60
N SER A 383 -3.69 -2.03 -25.58
CA SER A 383 -3.60 -2.47 -26.98
C SER A 383 -3.68 -1.29 -27.95
N ALA A 384 -3.09 -1.46 -29.13
CA ALA A 384 -3.18 -0.50 -30.22
C ALA A 384 -4.57 -0.58 -30.89
N TYR A 385 -5.08 0.57 -31.34
CA TYR A 385 -6.38 0.67 -32.00
C TYR A 385 -6.26 1.42 -33.34
N THR A 386 -7.09 1.03 -34.31
CA THR A 386 -7.24 1.72 -35.59
C THR A 386 -8.59 2.43 -35.62
N LEU A 387 -8.58 3.72 -35.92
CA LEU A 387 -9.72 4.60 -36.00
C LEU A 387 -10.10 4.81 -37.48
N ALA A 388 -11.39 4.66 -37.78
CA ALA A 388 -11.97 4.81 -39.11
C ALA A 388 -13.36 5.49 -38.99
N ASP A 389 -14.27 5.20 -39.91
CA ASP A 389 -15.60 5.81 -40.01
C ASP A 389 -16.61 5.33 -38.94
N THR A 390 -16.24 4.37 -38.09
CA THR A 390 -17.09 3.85 -37.01
C THR A 390 -16.68 4.38 -35.64
N ASP A 391 -17.66 4.70 -34.78
CA ASP A 391 -17.43 5.12 -33.40
C ASP A 391 -16.71 4.02 -32.62
N THR A 392 -15.46 4.28 -32.24
CA THR A 392 -14.60 3.31 -31.54
C THR A 392 -14.39 3.77 -30.11
N LYS A 393 -14.70 2.92 -29.13
CA LYS A 393 -14.48 3.20 -27.70
C LYS A 393 -12.99 3.17 -27.39
N ILE A 394 -12.44 4.29 -26.94
CA ILE A 394 -11.00 4.43 -26.67
C ILE A 394 -10.66 4.53 -25.18
N ILE A 395 -11.57 5.06 -24.37
CA ILE A 395 -11.38 5.26 -22.93
C ILE A 395 -12.65 4.78 -22.23
N SER A 396 -12.47 4.04 -21.14
CA SER A 396 -13.54 3.61 -20.25
C SER A 396 -12.99 3.67 -18.82
N ILE A 397 -13.52 4.59 -18.02
CA ILE A 397 -13.12 4.79 -16.62
C ILE A 397 -14.34 4.54 -15.75
N GLU A 398 -14.20 3.59 -14.83
CA GLU A 398 -15.17 3.32 -13.79
C GLU A 398 -14.75 4.04 -12.51
N PHE A 399 -15.70 4.72 -11.87
CA PHE A 399 -15.46 5.44 -10.63
C PHE A 399 -16.71 5.50 -9.75
N ALA A 400 -16.53 5.51 -8.43
CA ALA A 400 -17.63 5.66 -7.48
C ALA A 400 -17.37 6.83 -6.54
N THR A 401 -18.41 7.57 -6.18
CA THR A 401 -18.35 8.62 -5.14
C THR A 401 -19.24 8.23 -3.97
N THR A 402 -18.85 8.63 -2.76
CA THR A 402 -19.66 8.41 -1.54
C THR A 402 -20.71 9.50 -1.33
N GLU A 403 -20.44 10.70 -1.85
CA GLU A 403 -21.32 11.87 -1.80
C GLU A 403 -21.57 12.42 -3.22
N GLU A 404 -22.65 13.19 -3.38
CA GLU A 404 -22.93 13.90 -4.62
C GLU A 404 -21.85 14.96 -4.83
N ASN A 405 -21.06 14.82 -5.88
CA ASN A 405 -19.90 15.67 -6.08
C ASN A 405 -19.61 15.93 -7.57
N HIS A 406 -18.71 16.88 -7.81
CA HIS A 406 -18.16 17.20 -9.11
C HIS A 406 -16.88 16.40 -9.37
N ALA A 407 -16.76 15.83 -10.56
CA ALA A 407 -15.54 15.17 -11.03
C ALA A 407 -15.01 15.86 -12.29
N GLN A 408 -13.70 15.79 -12.50
CA GLN A 408 -13.02 16.35 -13.66
C GLN A 408 -12.33 15.24 -14.43
N PHE A 409 -12.69 15.11 -15.70
CA PHE A 409 -12.04 14.20 -16.63
C PHE A 409 -10.96 14.92 -17.44
N PHE A 410 -9.79 14.29 -17.51
CA PHE A 410 -8.68 14.68 -18.37
C PHE A 410 -8.28 13.48 -19.24
N GLY A 411 -8.14 13.67 -20.54
CA GLY A 411 -7.67 12.64 -21.46
C GLY A 411 -6.61 13.19 -22.40
N GLN A 412 -5.58 12.40 -22.68
CA GLN A 412 -4.59 12.66 -23.73
C GLN A 412 -4.49 11.42 -24.62
N VAL A 413 -4.66 11.63 -25.92
CA VAL A 413 -4.59 10.56 -26.92
C VAL A 413 -3.64 11.00 -28.02
N ILE A 414 -2.57 10.25 -28.23
CA ILE A 414 -1.66 10.45 -29.36
C ILE A 414 -2.17 9.63 -30.53
N VAL A 415 -2.48 10.31 -31.63
CA VAL A 415 -3.03 9.68 -32.82
C VAL A 415 -2.13 9.95 -34.02
N ASP A 416 -1.69 8.90 -34.70
CA ASP A 416 -1.02 9.01 -36.00
C ASP A 416 -2.09 8.99 -37.09
N ALA A 417 -2.40 10.16 -37.66
CA ALA A 417 -3.45 10.35 -38.64
C ALA A 417 -2.90 10.27 -40.07
N VAL A 418 -3.63 9.61 -40.96
CA VAL A 418 -3.35 9.52 -42.40
C VAL A 418 -4.55 10.06 -43.16
N ALA A 419 -4.39 11.21 -43.81
CA ALA A 419 -5.42 11.85 -44.59
C ALA A 419 -5.51 11.26 -46.01
N LEU A 420 -6.72 11.23 -46.57
CA LEU A 420 -6.91 10.93 -47.98
C LEU A 420 -6.41 12.11 -48.83
N GLN A 421 -5.55 11.83 -49.82
CA GLN A 421 -5.03 12.85 -50.72
C GLN A 421 -6.14 13.45 -51.59
N ILE A 422 -6.10 14.77 -51.78
CA ILE A 422 -7.04 15.51 -52.62
C ILE A 422 -6.31 15.94 -53.89
N GLU A 423 -6.80 15.49 -55.05
CA GLU A 423 -6.27 15.90 -56.35
C GLU A 423 -6.87 17.24 -56.77
N HIS A 424 -6.02 18.25 -56.92
CA HIS A 424 -6.40 19.56 -57.46
C HIS A 424 -6.03 19.64 -58.93
N THR A 425 -6.97 20.12 -59.76
CA THR A 425 -6.74 20.41 -61.18
C THR A 425 -6.95 21.91 -61.41
N ALA A 426 -5.93 22.61 -61.91
CA ALA A 426 -6.05 24.01 -62.31
C ALA A 426 -5.34 24.27 -63.64
N ASN A 427 -5.79 25.28 -64.38
CA ASN A 427 -5.16 25.69 -65.64
C ASN A 427 -4.09 26.73 -65.37
N ALA A 428 -2.82 26.40 -65.61
CA ALA A 428 -1.73 27.36 -65.60
C ALA A 428 -1.74 28.15 -66.92
N LYS A 429 -1.84 29.48 -66.82
CA LYS A 429 -1.72 30.40 -67.97
C LYS A 429 -0.26 30.75 -68.18
N GLY A 430 0.28 30.37 -69.33
CA GLY A 430 1.62 30.76 -69.77
C GLY A 430 1.55 31.49 -71.11
N THR A 431 2.34 32.55 -71.27
CA THR A 431 2.48 33.23 -72.56
C THR A 431 3.71 32.68 -73.27
N ILE A 432 3.51 32.04 -74.42
CA ILE A 432 4.61 31.62 -75.30
C ILE A 432 4.83 32.74 -76.32
N THR A 433 5.97 33.41 -76.23
CA THR A 433 6.41 34.39 -77.23
C THR A 433 7.14 33.68 -78.36
N ILE A 434 6.55 33.67 -79.55
CA ILE A 434 7.17 33.19 -80.77
C ILE A 434 7.85 34.40 -81.44
N PRO A 435 9.19 34.46 -81.52
CA PRO A 435 9.87 35.54 -82.22
C PRO A 435 9.55 35.44 -83.71
N MET A 436 8.83 36.42 -84.23
CA MET A 436 8.54 36.57 -85.65
C MET A 436 9.24 37.83 -86.15
N THR A 437 10.01 37.68 -87.22
CA THR A 437 10.70 38.80 -87.87
C THR A 437 10.01 39.09 -89.19
N GLU A 438 9.45 40.30 -89.30
CA GLU A 438 8.94 40.83 -90.56
C GLU A 438 9.96 41.81 -91.13
N THR A 439 10.21 41.74 -92.44
CA THR A 439 11.11 42.69 -93.12
C THR A 439 10.25 43.72 -93.82
N ASP A 440 10.41 44.99 -93.46
CA ASP A 440 9.62 46.08 -94.01
C ASP A 440 9.98 46.30 -95.49
N ALA A 441 8.97 46.25 -96.38
CA ALA A 441 9.17 46.21 -97.83
C ALA A 441 9.59 47.56 -98.43
N GLU A 442 9.52 48.66 -97.66
CA GLU A 442 9.91 50.01 -98.13
C GLU A 442 11.26 50.51 -97.57
N THR A 443 11.80 49.92 -96.50
CA THR A 443 13.04 50.39 -95.84
C THR A 443 14.09 49.30 -95.56
N GLY A 444 13.73 48.02 -95.68
CA GLY A 444 14.68 46.89 -95.55
C GLY A 444 15.18 46.60 -94.13
N GLU A 445 14.62 47.25 -93.09
CA GLU A 445 14.90 46.91 -91.70
C GLU A 445 14.09 45.69 -91.23
N VAL A 446 14.72 44.85 -90.41
CA VAL A 446 14.09 43.70 -89.76
C VAL A 446 13.37 44.19 -88.51
N ILE A 447 12.04 44.12 -88.51
CA ILE A 447 11.21 44.48 -87.37
C ILE A 447 10.88 43.18 -86.61
N GLU A 448 11.28 43.12 -85.34
CA GLU A 448 10.86 42.04 -84.44
C GLU A 448 9.42 42.30 -84.00
N ASN A 449 8.49 41.44 -84.43
CA ASN A 449 7.08 41.52 -84.07
C ASN A 449 6.67 40.21 -83.37
N PRO A 450 7.03 40.02 -82.09
CA PRO A 450 6.85 38.74 -81.41
C PRO A 450 5.36 38.43 -81.22
N LEU A 451 4.93 37.28 -81.75
CA LEU A 451 3.56 36.79 -81.62
C LEU A 451 3.41 36.13 -80.25
N SER A 452 2.56 36.69 -79.40
CA SER A 452 2.33 36.18 -78.04
C SER A 452 1.10 35.27 -78.04
N VAL A 453 1.28 33.97 -77.79
CA VAL A 453 0.17 33.01 -77.69
C VAL A 453 -0.06 32.67 -76.22
N GLU A 454 -1.27 32.93 -75.73
CA GLU A 454 -1.70 32.46 -74.40
C GLU A 454 -2.03 30.96 -74.48
N VAL A 455 -1.34 30.16 -73.66
CA VAL A 455 -1.57 28.72 -73.55
C VAL A 455 -2.06 28.39 -72.15
N GLU A 456 -3.15 27.63 -72.06
CA GLU A 456 -3.65 27.04 -70.82
C GLU A 456 -3.18 25.58 -70.73
N LEU A 457 -2.32 25.28 -69.76
CA LEU A 457 -1.86 23.93 -69.47
C LEU A 457 -2.59 23.41 -68.23
N PRO A 458 -3.29 22.26 -68.30
CA PRO A 458 -3.88 21.65 -67.12
C PRO A 458 -2.76 21.10 -66.23
N VAL A 459 -2.68 21.61 -65.00
CA VAL A 459 -1.75 21.14 -63.97
C VAL A 459 -2.56 20.39 -62.92
N THR A 460 -2.20 19.14 -62.70
CA THR A 460 -2.72 18.30 -61.61
C THR A 460 -1.64 18.15 -60.55
N TRP A 461 -1.93 18.50 -59.30
CA TRP A 461 -1.05 18.21 -58.17
C TRP A 461 -1.85 17.65 -56.99
N SER A 462 -1.22 16.76 -56.23
CA SER A 462 -1.80 16.12 -55.05
C SER A 462 -1.44 16.91 -53.79
N GLU A 463 -2.44 17.34 -53.03
CA GLU A 463 -2.25 17.92 -51.70
C GLU A 463 -2.71 16.92 -50.62
N ASP A 464 -2.04 16.96 -49.47
CA ASP A 464 -2.45 16.17 -48.31
C ASP A 464 -3.81 16.67 -47.81
N GLY A 465 -4.78 15.77 -47.70
CA GLY A 465 -6.12 16.11 -47.25
C GLY A 465 -6.19 16.49 -45.78
N LYS A 466 -7.42 16.60 -45.28
CA LYS A 466 -7.70 16.87 -43.87
C LYS A 466 -8.59 15.78 -43.30
N VAL A 467 -8.18 15.18 -42.18
CA VAL A 467 -8.98 14.23 -41.39
C VAL A 467 -9.80 15.00 -40.38
N LEU A 468 -11.08 14.66 -40.25
CA LEU A 468 -11.95 15.18 -39.19
C LEU A 468 -12.09 14.12 -38.10
N CYS A 469 -11.73 14.48 -36.87
CA CYS A 469 -11.86 13.62 -35.70
C CYS A 469 -13.01 14.10 -34.82
N TYR A 470 -14.03 13.26 -34.65
CA TYR A 470 -15.20 13.53 -33.81
C TYR A 470 -15.04 12.80 -32.47
N VAL A 471 -15.31 13.51 -31.38
CA VAL A 471 -15.25 12.97 -30.02
C VAL A 471 -16.65 12.93 -29.41
N THR A 472 -17.05 11.77 -28.90
CA THR A 472 -18.33 11.59 -28.20
C THR A 472 -18.07 11.11 -26.77
N PHE A 473 -18.75 11.72 -25.80
CA PHE A 473 -18.69 11.34 -24.39
C PHE A 473 -19.98 10.61 -23.98
N GLU A 474 -19.86 9.64 -23.08
CA GLU A 474 -20.98 8.88 -22.52
C GLU A 474 -20.78 8.69 -21.02
N LEU A 475 -21.83 8.92 -20.24
CA LEU A 475 -21.87 8.69 -18.79
C LEU A 475 -23.06 7.79 -18.46
N ASN A 476 -22.84 6.64 -17.83
CA ASN A 476 -23.88 5.71 -17.36
C ASN A 476 -24.95 5.42 -18.44
N ASP A 477 -24.53 4.94 -19.61
CA ASP A 477 -25.38 4.61 -20.76
C ASP A 477 -26.13 5.81 -21.39
N SER A 478 -25.81 7.05 -20.99
CA SER A 478 -26.36 8.27 -21.55
C SER A 478 -25.30 9.03 -22.35
N VAL A 479 -25.54 9.17 -23.66
CA VAL A 479 -24.66 9.93 -24.56
C VAL A 479 -24.80 11.43 -24.27
N ILE A 480 -23.67 12.09 -24.02
CA ILE A 480 -23.61 13.52 -23.78
C ILE A 480 -23.55 14.23 -25.13
N THR A 481 -24.58 15.03 -25.44
CA THR A 481 -24.69 15.75 -26.72
C THR A 481 -24.12 17.17 -26.69
N VAL A 482 -23.60 17.61 -25.55
CA VAL A 482 -23.11 18.97 -25.31
C VAL A 482 -21.58 18.93 -25.14
N HIS A 483 -20.87 19.89 -25.74
CA HIS A 483 -19.40 19.98 -25.71
C HIS A 483 -18.64 18.79 -26.34
N CYS A 484 -19.07 18.31 -27.50
CA CYS A 484 -18.34 17.35 -28.33
C CYS A 484 -17.37 18.07 -29.29
N PRO A 485 -16.04 18.10 -29.03
CA PRO A 485 -15.10 18.75 -29.93
C PRO A 485 -14.94 17.99 -31.25
N VAL A 486 -14.69 18.74 -32.33
CA VAL A 486 -14.33 18.21 -33.65
C VAL A 486 -13.00 18.84 -34.05
N GLU A 487 -11.96 18.02 -34.19
CA GLU A 487 -10.64 18.49 -34.62
C GLU A 487 -10.38 18.18 -36.10
N THR A 488 -9.55 19.00 -36.73
CA THR A 488 -9.14 18.84 -38.13
C THR A 488 -7.63 18.66 -38.20
N TRP A 489 -7.18 17.51 -38.72
CA TRP A 489 -5.76 17.11 -38.74
C TRP A 489 -5.24 16.92 -40.17
N HIS A 490 -3.94 17.20 -40.35
CA HIS A 490 -3.17 16.77 -41.53
C HIS A 490 -2.50 15.42 -41.26
N SER A 491 -1.88 14.80 -42.26
CA SER A 491 -1.16 13.54 -42.05
C SER A 491 0.02 13.71 -41.08
N GLY A 492 0.12 12.83 -40.09
CA GLY A 492 1.17 12.84 -39.06
C GLY A 492 0.65 12.59 -37.64
N LYS A 493 1.54 12.70 -36.65
CA LYS A 493 1.22 12.48 -35.23
C LYS A 493 0.65 13.74 -34.58
N HIS A 494 -0.55 13.61 -34.00
CA HIS A 494 -1.25 14.67 -33.27
C HIS A 494 -1.54 14.23 -31.85
N ILE A 495 -1.62 15.20 -30.93
CA ILE A 495 -2.01 14.97 -29.54
C ILE A 495 -3.39 15.60 -29.34
N LEU A 496 -4.39 14.75 -29.08
CA LEU A 496 -5.74 15.15 -28.72
C LEU A 496 -5.85 15.30 -27.21
N SER A 497 -6.14 16.52 -26.73
CA SER A 497 -6.36 16.81 -25.30
C SER A 497 -7.85 16.97 -25.02
N LEU A 498 -8.38 16.10 -24.18
CA LEU A 498 -9.78 16.06 -23.79
C LEU A 498 -9.96 16.54 -22.36
N TYR A 499 -10.94 17.40 -22.15
CA TYR A 499 -11.34 17.87 -20.82
C TYR A 499 -12.86 17.88 -20.74
N TYR A 500 -13.41 17.30 -19.69
CA TYR A 500 -14.85 17.33 -19.45
C TYR A 500 -15.15 17.44 -17.95
N PRO A 501 -15.86 18.50 -17.50
CA PRO A 501 -16.36 18.58 -16.14
C PRO A 501 -17.64 17.73 -15.99
N ILE A 502 -17.58 16.72 -15.14
CA ILE A 502 -18.72 15.84 -14.84
C ILE A 502 -19.49 16.46 -13.67
N GLU A 503 -20.67 16.99 -13.96
CA GLU A 503 -21.60 17.51 -12.97
C GLU A 503 -22.60 16.42 -12.54
N SER A 504 -22.98 16.42 -11.26
CA SER A 504 -23.99 15.51 -10.69
C SER A 504 -23.63 14.01 -10.77
N VAL A 505 -22.45 13.64 -10.26
CA VAL A 505 -22.09 12.22 -10.10
C VAL A 505 -23.04 11.58 -9.10
N VAL A 506 -23.64 10.45 -9.48
CA VAL A 506 -24.57 9.75 -8.59
C VAL A 506 -23.78 9.03 -7.49
N PRO A 507 -24.06 9.32 -6.21
CA PRO A 507 -23.35 8.72 -5.10
C PRO A 507 -23.72 7.25 -4.91
N ASN A 508 -22.79 6.48 -4.34
CA ASN A 508 -22.92 5.09 -3.94
C ASN A 508 -23.25 4.12 -5.09
N ILE A 509 -22.98 4.52 -6.35
CA ILE A 509 -23.03 3.63 -7.52
C ILE A 509 -21.72 3.70 -8.30
N THR A 510 -21.43 2.65 -9.07
CA THR A 510 -20.33 2.67 -10.03
C THR A 510 -20.76 3.47 -11.25
N ASN A 511 -20.13 4.62 -11.45
CA ASN A 511 -20.32 5.45 -12.63
C ASN A 511 -19.29 5.04 -13.70
N ILE A 512 -19.74 4.92 -14.94
CA ILE A 512 -18.88 4.57 -16.08
C ILE A 512 -18.85 5.75 -17.03
N PHE A 513 -17.64 6.26 -17.30
CA PHE A 513 -17.42 7.32 -18.29
C PHE A 513 -16.65 6.75 -19.48
N ASN A 514 -17.30 6.78 -20.64
CA ASN A 514 -16.75 6.29 -21.90
C ASN A 514 -16.48 7.44 -22.86
N VAL A 515 -15.40 7.29 -23.65
CA VAL A 515 -15.07 8.20 -24.74
C VAL A 515 -14.96 7.41 -26.04
N TYR A 516 -15.62 7.91 -27.08
CA TYR A 516 -15.60 7.36 -28.42
C TYR A 516 -14.93 8.35 -29.38
N LEU A 517 -14.14 7.81 -30.31
CA LEU A 517 -13.57 8.56 -31.43
C LEU A 517 -14.07 8.01 -32.75
N ARG A 518 -14.31 8.92 -33.70
CA ARG A 518 -14.62 8.61 -35.10
C ARG A 518 -13.83 9.51 -36.03
N MET A 519 -13.35 8.94 -37.13
CA MET A 519 -12.60 9.67 -38.15
C MET A 519 -13.31 9.67 -39.50
N GLU A 520 -13.37 10.83 -40.12
CA GLU A 520 -13.85 11.01 -41.49
C GLU A 520 -12.70 11.54 -42.37
N ASN A 521 -12.69 11.13 -43.65
CA ASN A 521 -11.69 11.50 -44.65
C ASN A 521 -10.24 11.05 -44.38
N GLY A 522 -10.07 10.01 -43.55
CA GLY A 522 -8.79 9.37 -43.30
C GLY A 522 -8.88 8.27 -42.25
N THR A 523 -7.74 7.74 -41.84
CA THR A 523 -7.62 6.74 -40.78
C THR A 523 -6.59 7.16 -39.74
N GLY A 524 -6.77 6.73 -38.49
CA GLY A 524 -5.82 7.03 -37.41
C GLY A 524 -5.37 5.76 -36.70
N THR A 525 -4.13 5.75 -36.20
CA THR A 525 -3.65 4.66 -35.34
C THR A 525 -3.18 5.20 -34.00
N VAL A 526 -3.58 4.53 -32.93
CA VAL A 526 -3.15 4.82 -31.55
C VAL A 526 -2.30 3.65 -31.08
N GLY A 527 -1.06 3.92 -30.67
CA GLY A 527 -0.14 2.91 -30.15
C GLY A 527 -0.46 2.46 -28.72
N ILE A 528 0.21 1.41 -28.23
CA ILE A 528 0.05 0.94 -26.84
C ILE A 528 0.63 1.98 -25.89
N GLY A 529 -0.12 2.40 -24.87
CA GLY A 529 0.29 3.42 -23.90
C GLY A 529 0.21 4.87 -24.42
N ASP A 530 -0.18 5.08 -25.68
CA ASP A 530 -0.35 6.40 -26.30
C ASP A 530 -1.69 7.07 -25.93
N CYS A 531 -2.53 6.40 -25.15
CA CYS A 531 -3.74 6.96 -24.54
C CYS A 531 -3.62 6.90 -23.02
N ILE A 532 -3.74 8.07 -22.39
CA ILE A 532 -3.75 8.22 -20.94
C ILE A 532 -4.93 9.10 -20.57
N ALA A 533 -5.72 8.68 -19.59
CA ALA A 533 -6.81 9.48 -19.09
C ALA A 533 -6.88 9.40 -17.57
N SER A 534 -7.47 10.41 -16.95
CA SER A 534 -7.74 10.42 -15.52
C SER A 534 -9.06 11.10 -15.18
N ILE A 535 -9.73 10.59 -14.16
CA ILE A 535 -10.85 11.26 -13.50
C ILE A 535 -10.43 11.59 -12.08
N SER A 536 -10.65 12.84 -11.68
CA SER A 536 -10.34 13.32 -10.33
C SER A 536 -11.53 14.01 -9.70
N GLY A 537 -11.69 13.85 -8.39
CA GLY A 537 -12.84 14.37 -7.63
C GLY A 537 -12.66 14.11 -6.14
N GLN A 538 -13.36 14.86 -5.28
CA GLN A 538 -13.29 14.65 -3.84
C GLN A 538 -14.17 13.47 -3.42
N ALA A 539 -13.77 12.74 -2.37
CA ALA A 539 -14.54 11.62 -1.81
C ALA A 539 -14.82 10.45 -2.79
N MET A 540 -13.93 10.26 -3.77
CA MET A 540 -13.96 9.15 -4.72
C MET A 540 -13.41 7.87 -4.07
N ALA A 541 -14.15 6.76 -4.20
CA ALA A 541 -13.78 5.45 -3.71
C ALA A 541 -13.40 4.51 -4.87
N ALA A 542 -12.30 3.78 -4.69
CA ALA A 542 -11.74 2.87 -5.70
C ALA A 542 -12.38 1.47 -5.77
N ALA A 543 -13.66 1.32 -5.41
CA ALA A 543 -14.31 0.02 -5.47
C ALA A 543 -15.67 0.11 -6.18
N PRO A 544 -16.02 -0.91 -7.00
CA PRO A 544 -17.32 -0.99 -7.62
C PRO A 544 -18.40 -1.16 -6.53
N ALA A 545 -19.32 -0.22 -6.46
CA ALA A 545 -20.59 -0.45 -5.78
C ALA A 545 -21.47 -1.29 -6.71
N TRP A 546 -21.99 -2.42 -6.22
CA TRP A 546 -22.91 -3.28 -6.98
C TRP A 546 -24.11 -2.44 -7.45
N ASP A 547 -24.32 -2.40 -8.76
CA ASP A 547 -25.28 -1.55 -9.45
C ASP A 547 -26.71 -2.13 -9.46
N GLY A 548 -26.91 -3.32 -8.89
CA GLY A 548 -28.18 -4.03 -8.87
C GLY A 548 -28.70 -4.45 -10.26
N LYS A 549 -27.88 -4.32 -11.32
CA LYS A 549 -28.25 -4.64 -12.70
C LYS A 549 -27.66 -6.00 -13.08
N ILE A 550 -28.52 -6.95 -13.45
CA ILE A 550 -28.09 -8.22 -14.05
C ILE A 550 -28.40 -8.12 -15.54
N GLU A 551 -27.37 -8.04 -16.37
CA GLU A 551 -27.51 -8.01 -17.83
C GLU A 551 -27.25 -9.43 -18.37
N ILE A 552 -28.31 -10.09 -18.84
CA ILE A 552 -28.24 -11.43 -19.42
C ILE A 552 -28.36 -11.29 -20.94
N GLU A 553 -27.27 -11.52 -21.66
CA GLU A 553 -27.26 -11.54 -23.13
C GLU A 553 -27.37 -12.99 -23.63
N GLU A 554 -28.53 -13.38 -24.17
CA GLU A 554 -28.74 -14.68 -24.81
C GLU A 554 -28.70 -14.54 -26.35
N LYS A 555 -27.70 -15.17 -27.00
CA LYS A 555 -27.61 -15.20 -28.47
C LYS A 555 -28.29 -16.44 -29.03
N ALA A 556 -29.55 -16.32 -29.42
CA ALA A 556 -30.24 -17.35 -30.19
C ALA A 556 -29.88 -17.28 -31.69
N THR A 557 -29.54 -18.41 -32.30
CA THR A 557 -29.33 -18.51 -33.74
C THR A 557 -30.66 -18.39 -34.50
N ARG A 558 -30.63 -17.75 -35.68
CA ARG A 558 -31.81 -17.47 -36.50
C ARG A 558 -32.51 -18.78 -36.87
N PHE A 559 -33.76 -18.97 -36.42
CA PHE A 559 -34.55 -20.13 -36.82
C PHE A 559 -35.06 -19.96 -38.27
N VAL A 560 -34.89 -21.00 -39.07
CA VAL A 560 -35.40 -21.07 -40.44
C VAL A 560 -36.87 -21.48 -40.37
N ILE A 561 -37.80 -20.57 -40.72
CA ILE A 561 -39.18 -20.95 -41.00
C ILE A 561 -39.23 -21.40 -42.47
N GLY A 562 -39.07 -22.70 -42.69
CA GLY A 562 -39.18 -23.32 -44.00
C GLY A 562 -39.48 -24.80 -43.88
N GLY A 563 -40.75 -25.17 -44.11
CA GLY A 563 -41.19 -26.55 -44.33
C GLY A 563 -41.32 -27.44 -43.08
N GLY A 564 -42.48 -27.39 -42.43
CA GLY A 564 -42.88 -28.34 -41.39
C GLY A 564 -42.58 -27.88 -39.97
N MET A 565 -43.63 -27.57 -39.21
CA MET A 565 -43.53 -27.24 -37.78
C MET A 565 -42.99 -28.42 -36.99
N ASN A 566 -41.72 -28.38 -36.61
CA ASN A 566 -41.24 -29.08 -35.43
C ASN A 566 -40.97 -28.03 -34.35
N VAL A 567 -41.96 -27.83 -33.48
CA VAL A 567 -41.80 -27.05 -32.26
C VAL A 567 -40.85 -27.85 -31.35
N ARG A 568 -39.60 -27.40 -31.22
CA ARG A 568 -38.78 -27.80 -30.06
C ARG A 568 -39.15 -26.87 -28.92
N ASN A 569 -39.82 -27.40 -27.90
CA ASN A 569 -39.99 -26.70 -26.63
C ASN A 569 -38.60 -26.49 -26.02
N ILE A 570 -38.20 -25.24 -25.87
CA ILE A 570 -37.15 -24.86 -24.93
C ILE A 570 -37.88 -24.70 -23.60
N SER A 571 -37.75 -25.69 -22.73
CA SER A 571 -38.09 -25.53 -21.32
C SER A 571 -36.77 -25.29 -20.60
N ASP A 572 -36.48 -24.04 -20.30
CA ASP A 572 -35.42 -23.70 -19.36
C ASP A 572 -36.05 -23.32 -18.02
N VAL A 573 -35.53 -23.88 -16.94
CA VAL A 573 -35.98 -23.60 -15.57
C VAL A 573 -34.87 -22.80 -14.90
N ILE A 574 -35.03 -21.48 -14.88
CA ILE A 574 -34.18 -20.59 -14.11
C ILE A 574 -34.72 -20.60 -12.68
N GLN A 575 -34.01 -21.28 -11.77
CA GLN A 575 -34.30 -21.22 -10.34
C GLN A 575 -33.42 -20.13 -9.73
N MET A 576 -34.00 -18.97 -9.46
CA MET A 576 -33.37 -17.87 -8.76
C MET A 576 -33.96 -17.81 -7.35
N GLU A 577 -33.18 -18.20 -6.35
CA GLU A 577 -33.55 -18.00 -4.94
C GLU A 577 -32.96 -16.65 -4.49
N THR A 578 -33.83 -15.67 -4.30
CA THR A 578 -33.48 -14.39 -3.69
C THR A 578 -34.57 -14.06 -2.68
N MET A 579 -34.19 -13.74 -1.44
CA MET A 579 -35.13 -13.27 -0.42
C MET A 579 -35.66 -11.88 -0.84
N GLU A 580 -36.78 -11.85 -1.55
CA GLU A 580 -37.41 -10.61 -2.01
C GLU A 580 -38.34 -10.00 -0.95
N LEU A 581 -38.19 -8.68 -0.77
CA LEU A 581 -39.28 -7.77 -0.42
C LEU A 581 -39.20 -6.61 -1.42
N VAL A 582 -39.90 -6.73 -2.56
CA VAL A 582 -40.58 -5.65 -3.31
C VAL A 582 -40.87 -6.13 -4.75
N GLN A 583 -42.15 -6.24 -5.10
CA GLN A 583 -42.60 -6.47 -6.49
C GLN A 583 -42.22 -5.29 -7.40
N ARG A 584 -41.69 -5.57 -8.59
CA ARG A 584 -41.62 -4.60 -9.69
C ARG A 584 -42.10 -5.19 -11.01
N ALA A 585 -42.78 -4.34 -11.79
CA ALA A 585 -43.35 -4.66 -13.09
C ALA A 585 -42.28 -4.59 -14.18
N TYR A 586 -42.40 -5.50 -15.16
CA TYR A 586 -41.51 -5.59 -16.33
C TYR A 586 -42.13 -4.89 -17.54
N THR A 587 -41.31 -4.19 -18.31
CA THR A 587 -41.65 -3.67 -19.64
C THR A 587 -40.53 -4.02 -20.61
N ASP A 588 -40.81 -4.88 -21.58
CA ASP A 588 -39.89 -5.23 -22.65
C ASP A 588 -39.83 -4.14 -23.72
N HIS A 589 -38.62 -3.84 -24.21
CA HIS A 589 -38.41 -2.98 -25.37
C HIS A 589 -37.46 -3.67 -26.36
N VAL A 590 -37.99 -4.06 -27.52
CA VAL A 590 -37.19 -4.65 -28.61
C VAL A 590 -36.65 -3.53 -29.50
N ALA A 591 -35.34 -3.29 -29.47
CA ALA A 591 -34.67 -2.37 -30.39
C ALA A 591 -34.19 -3.14 -31.64
N GLY A 592 -34.88 -2.94 -32.77
CA GLY A 592 -34.46 -3.49 -34.07
C GLY A 592 -35.55 -3.34 -35.13
N ARG A 593 -35.19 -2.84 -36.33
CA ARG A 593 -36.12 -2.79 -37.47
C ARG A 593 -36.41 -4.20 -37.96
N THR A 594 -37.57 -4.73 -37.60
CA THR A 594 -38.11 -5.94 -38.21
C THR A 594 -38.50 -5.61 -39.65
N ALA A 595 -37.71 -6.08 -40.62
CA ALA A 595 -38.02 -5.92 -42.04
C ALA A 595 -39.20 -6.82 -42.41
N ILE A 596 -40.42 -6.26 -42.38
CA ILE A 596 -41.61 -6.85 -42.98
C ILE A 596 -41.74 -6.26 -44.39
N SER A 597 -41.42 -7.05 -45.43
CA SER A 597 -41.76 -6.70 -46.81
C SER A 597 -43.04 -7.44 -47.19
N ALA A 598 -44.09 -6.66 -47.46
CA ALA A 598 -45.42 -7.11 -47.84
C ALA A 598 -45.60 -7.04 -49.36
N PHE A 599 -46.25 -8.05 -49.95
CA PHE A 599 -47.03 -7.90 -51.17
C PHE A 599 -48.46 -8.44 -50.91
N CYS A 600 -49.42 -7.53 -50.86
CA CYS A 600 -50.87 -7.76 -50.98
C CYS A 600 -51.20 -8.15 -52.45
N ARG A 601 -52.25 -8.87 -52.88
CA ARG A 601 -53.69 -9.04 -52.54
C ARG A 601 -54.29 -9.99 -53.65
N PRO A 602 -55.61 -10.26 -53.76
CA PRO A 602 -56.68 -10.61 -52.79
C PRO A 602 -57.24 -12.05 -53.06
N VAL A 603 -58.00 -12.63 -52.12
CA VAL A 603 -59.00 -13.66 -52.48
C VAL A 603 -60.37 -13.15 -52.05
N MET A 604 -61.26 -13.11 -53.04
CA MET A 604 -62.66 -12.70 -52.95
C MET A 604 -63.44 -13.64 -52.04
N VAL A 605 -64.43 -13.08 -51.35
CA VAL A 605 -65.43 -13.84 -50.61
C VAL A 605 -66.44 -14.42 -51.60
N GLU A 606 -66.44 -15.75 -51.73
CA GLU A 606 -67.64 -16.62 -51.75
C GLU A 606 -67.23 -18.06 -51.39
#